data_AF-A0A2M7BL97-F1
#
_entry.id   AF-A0A2M7BL97-F1
#
_cell.length_a   1.000
_cell.length_b   1.000
_cell.length_c   1.000
_cell.angle_alpha   90.00
_cell.angle_beta   90.00
_cell.angle_gamma   90.00
#
_symmetry.space_group_name_H-M   'P 1'
#
loop_
_entity.id
_entity.type
_entity.pdbx_description
1 polymer ?
#
loop_
_entity_poly.entity_id
_entity_poly.type
_entity_poly.pdbx_seq_one_letter_code
_entity_poly.pdbx_strand_id
1 'polypeptide(L)'
;SRLAYRWNNTVVFKHEEKQMVKLHSVLASYLGQFNHAATHRLICFLFQRYWVLTRHFAMNGKVLRRLNQPPRFHNLSGQYRWFRRRYFKSIIFFQVGRYFEFYGRLGKFARNYFHLRLGASRRRLGIRAGFPVNQLAKYLKAALAVWPQVVLIRQTGRYSGNVMERRVDAIFYDHYEP
;
A
#
# COMPACT_ATOMS: atom_id res chain seq x y z
N SER A 1 -8.11 -11.73 13.67
CA SER A 1 -7.99 -10.99 12.40
C SER A 1 -7.04 -11.72 11.48
N ARG A 2 -7.38 -11.85 10.18
CA ARG A 2 -6.54 -12.54 9.21
C ARG A 2 -5.69 -11.50 8.47
N LEU A 3 -4.35 -11.58 8.59
CA LEU A 3 -3.40 -10.70 7.87
C LEU A 3 -3.39 -10.99 6.37
N ALA A 4 -3.79 -12.20 5.98
CA ALA A 4 -4.03 -12.59 4.60
C ALA A 4 -5.28 -13.49 4.50
N TYR A 5 -6.03 -13.37 3.41
CA TYR A 5 -7.15 -14.26 3.09
C TYR A 5 -7.24 -14.47 1.58
N ARG A 6 -7.92 -15.55 1.15
CA ARG A 6 -8.22 -15.81 -0.26
C ARG A 6 -9.56 -15.18 -0.65
N TRP A 7 -9.60 -14.55 -1.82
CA TRP A 7 -10.80 -14.02 -2.46
C TRP A 7 -10.75 -14.39 -3.95
N ASN A 8 -11.65 -15.25 -4.41
CA ASN A 8 -11.73 -15.67 -5.83
C ASN A 8 -10.35 -16.04 -6.44
N ASN A 9 -9.62 -16.95 -5.79
CA ASN A 9 -8.24 -17.37 -6.10
C ASN A 9 -7.13 -16.33 -5.93
N THR A 10 -7.46 -15.07 -5.63
CA THR A 10 -6.50 -14.02 -5.30
C THR A 10 -6.10 -14.08 -3.83
N VAL A 11 -4.82 -13.92 -3.53
CA VAL A 11 -4.35 -13.71 -2.16
C VAL A 11 -4.41 -12.23 -1.81
N VAL A 12 -5.15 -11.92 -0.75
CA VAL A 12 -5.38 -10.55 -0.28
C VAL A 12 -4.68 -10.33 1.04
N PHE A 13 -3.78 -9.36 1.07
CA PHE A 13 -3.17 -8.86 2.30
C PHE A 13 -3.90 -7.61 2.73
N LYS A 14 -4.64 -7.71 3.83
CA LYS A 14 -5.40 -6.60 4.41
C LYS A 14 -5.17 -6.58 5.92
N HIS A 15 -4.99 -5.38 6.44
CA HIS A 15 -4.51 -5.17 7.80
C HIS A 15 -5.29 -4.00 8.35
N GLU A 16 -5.89 -4.18 9.51
CA GLU A 16 -6.45 -3.06 10.22
C GLU A 16 -5.30 -2.21 10.76
N GLU A 17 -5.32 -0.91 10.48
CA GLU A 17 -4.26 -0.01 10.90
C GLU A 17 -4.04 -0.02 12.42
N LYS A 18 -5.13 -0.12 13.20
CA LYS A 18 -5.07 -0.23 14.67
C LYS A 18 -4.24 -1.43 15.12
N GLN A 19 -4.39 -2.56 14.44
CA GLN A 19 -3.64 -3.79 14.74
C GLN A 19 -2.17 -3.65 14.34
N MET A 20 -1.89 -3.01 13.20
CA MET A 20 -0.51 -2.75 12.77
C MET A 20 0.23 -1.79 13.69
N VAL A 21 -0.45 -0.76 14.20
CA VAL A 21 0.10 0.14 15.22
C VAL A 21 0.36 -0.62 16.51
N LYS A 22 -0.59 -1.42 17.00
CA LYS A 22 -0.41 -2.23 18.21
C LYS A 22 0.76 -3.19 18.07
N LEU A 23 0.86 -3.91 16.95
CA LEU A 23 1.97 -4.82 16.66
C LEU A 23 3.31 -4.08 16.61
N HIS A 24 3.36 -2.91 15.97
CA HIS A 24 4.56 -2.07 15.95
C HIS A 24 4.99 -1.67 17.36
N SER A 25 4.05 -1.19 18.20
CA SER A 25 4.33 -0.78 19.57
C SER A 25 4.84 -1.93 20.43
N VAL A 26 4.22 -3.11 20.32
CA VAL A 26 4.65 -4.32 21.04
C VAL A 26 6.07 -4.72 20.63
N LEU A 27 6.32 -4.84 19.32
CA LEU A 27 7.64 -5.22 18.81
C LEU A 27 8.71 -4.17 19.19
N ALA A 28 8.40 -2.88 19.09
CA ALA A 28 9.32 -1.81 19.46
C ALA A 28 9.66 -1.84 20.96
N SER A 29 8.69 -2.14 21.83
CA SER A 29 8.90 -2.29 23.26
C SER A 29 9.83 -3.46 23.58
N TYR A 30 9.58 -4.64 23.00
CA TYR A 30 10.46 -5.81 23.17
C TYR A 30 11.87 -5.56 22.62
N LEU A 31 11.99 -4.95 21.44
CA LEU A 31 13.28 -4.60 20.85
C LEU A 31 14.06 -3.60 21.70
N GLY A 32 13.37 -2.70 22.41
CA GLY A 32 13.96 -1.81 23.40
C GLY A 32 14.58 -2.58 24.57
N GLN A 33 13.89 -3.58 25.11
CA GLN A 33 14.41 -4.43 26.18
C GLN A 33 15.62 -5.26 25.71
N PHE A 34 15.56 -5.76 24.48
CA PHE A 34 16.66 -6.50 23.85
C PHE A 34 17.90 -5.66 23.56
N ASN A 35 17.81 -4.34 23.68
CA ASN A 35 18.94 -3.45 23.45
C ASN A 35 20.10 -3.69 24.44
N HIS A 36 19.78 -4.18 25.64
CA HIS A 36 20.74 -4.48 26.73
C HIS A 36 21.33 -5.90 26.69
N ALA A 37 20.94 -6.75 25.72
CA ALA A 37 21.38 -8.14 25.63
C ALA A 37 21.90 -8.49 24.22
N ALA A 38 22.74 -9.51 24.10
CA ALA A 38 23.30 -10.01 22.82
C ALA A 38 22.25 -10.79 21.99
N THR A 39 21.19 -10.10 21.59
CA THR A 39 19.93 -10.67 21.05
C THR A 39 19.83 -10.62 19.52
N HIS A 40 20.87 -10.18 18.82
CA HIS A 40 20.85 -10.01 17.37
C HIS A 40 20.41 -11.27 16.63
N ARG A 41 20.95 -12.45 17.01
CA ARG A 41 20.57 -13.75 16.41
C ARG A 41 19.09 -14.08 16.62
N LEU A 42 18.55 -13.80 17.79
CA LEU A 42 17.13 -14.02 18.10
C LEU A 42 16.23 -13.13 17.24
N ILE A 43 16.58 -11.85 17.07
CA ILE A 43 15.84 -10.91 16.22
C ILE A 43 15.85 -11.39 14.76
N CYS A 44 17.01 -11.76 14.23
CA CYS A 44 17.12 -12.32 12.87
C CYS A 44 16.24 -13.57 12.72
N PHE A 45 16.32 -14.50 13.67
CA PHE A 45 15.53 -15.74 13.64
C PHE A 45 14.03 -15.47 13.69
N LEU A 46 13.59 -14.51 14.51
CA LEU A 46 12.18 -14.15 14.63
C LEU A 46 11.63 -13.57 13.30
N PHE A 47 12.40 -12.71 12.64
CA PHE A 47 12.02 -12.17 11.32
C PHE A 47 12.09 -13.21 10.19
N GLN A 48 13.01 -14.17 10.27
CA GLN A 48 13.08 -15.30 9.33
C GLN A 48 11.89 -16.25 9.52
N ARG A 49 11.60 -16.63 10.76
CA ARG A 49 10.51 -17.56 11.10
C ARG A 49 9.15 -16.96 10.79
N TYR A 50 8.96 -15.67 11.06
CA TYR A 50 7.71 -14.96 10.79
C TYR A 50 7.89 -14.01 9.61
N TRP A 51 7.95 -14.57 8.39
CA TRP A 51 8.11 -13.82 7.14
C TRP A 51 7.07 -12.71 6.93
N VAL A 52 5.90 -12.80 7.57
CA VAL A 52 4.90 -11.71 7.55
C VAL A 52 5.44 -10.41 8.16
N LEU A 53 6.37 -10.48 9.11
CA LEU A 53 6.98 -9.31 9.75
C LEU A 53 7.90 -8.56 8.79
N THR A 54 8.72 -9.26 8.00
CA THR A 54 9.63 -8.64 7.01
C THR A 54 8.86 -7.89 5.92
N ARG A 55 7.61 -8.28 5.68
CA ARG A 55 6.71 -7.59 4.74
C ARG A 55 6.24 -6.22 5.23
N HIS A 56 6.09 -6.05 6.55
CA HIS A 56 5.52 -4.83 7.15
C HIS A 56 6.56 -3.95 7.81
N PHE A 57 7.64 -4.55 8.27
CA PHE A 57 8.66 -3.89 9.04
C PHE A 57 10.03 -4.18 8.46
N ALA A 58 10.89 -3.17 8.51
CA ALA A 58 12.31 -3.32 8.29
C ALA A 58 13.05 -2.92 9.54
N MET A 59 14.06 -3.72 9.88
CA MET A 59 15.03 -3.38 10.92
C MET A 59 16.09 -2.46 10.30
N ASN A 60 16.35 -1.33 10.96
CA ASN A 60 17.55 -0.52 10.71
C ASN A 60 18.38 -0.55 11.99
N GLY A 61 19.36 -1.44 12.05
CA GLY A 61 20.01 -1.81 13.31
C GLY A 61 18.98 -2.37 14.28
N LYS A 62 18.80 -1.71 15.43
CA LYS A 62 17.79 -2.07 16.44
C LYS A 62 16.47 -1.28 16.33
N VAL A 63 16.34 -0.41 15.34
CA VAL A 63 15.13 0.41 15.15
C VAL A 63 14.17 -0.26 14.19
N LEU A 64 12.94 -0.51 14.65
CA LEU A 64 11.86 -1.07 13.85
C LEU A 64 11.14 0.01 13.04
N ARG A 65 11.28 -0.01 11.71
CA ARG A 65 10.61 0.91 10.79
C ARG A 65 9.44 0.23 10.08
N ARG A 66 8.32 0.93 9.95
CA ARG A 66 7.17 0.48 9.15
C ARG A 66 7.41 0.76 7.66
N LEU A 67 7.37 -0.27 6.84
CA LEU A 67 7.63 -0.19 5.40
C LEU A 67 6.49 0.47 4.60
N ASN A 68 5.27 0.42 5.12
CA ASN A 68 4.07 0.94 4.47
C ASN A 68 3.60 2.28 5.05
N GLN A 69 4.43 2.94 5.86
CA GLN A 69 4.09 4.24 6.42
C GLN A 69 4.63 5.36 5.51
N PRO A 70 3.76 6.07 4.77
CA PRO A 70 4.19 7.20 3.98
C PRO A 70 4.71 8.34 4.88
N PRO A 71 5.67 9.15 4.41
CA PRO A 71 6.01 10.41 5.07
C PRO A 71 4.84 11.39 4.99
N ARG A 72 4.92 12.49 5.74
CA ARG A 72 4.00 13.62 5.59
C ARG A 72 4.21 14.26 4.22
N PHE A 73 3.12 14.59 3.52
CA PHE A 73 3.16 15.23 2.22
C PHE A 73 2.42 16.55 2.24
N HIS A 74 2.91 17.51 1.46
CA HIS A 74 2.28 18.82 1.29
C HIS A 74 1.39 18.91 0.05
N ASN A 75 1.52 17.97 -0.90
CA ASN A 75 0.72 17.95 -2.12
C ASN A 75 0.42 16.50 -2.58
N LEU A 76 -0.69 16.35 -3.31
CA LEU A 76 -1.15 15.06 -3.86
C LEU A 76 -0.11 14.43 -4.80
N SER A 77 0.60 15.27 -5.56
CA SER A 77 1.56 14.81 -6.56
C SER A 77 2.75 14.08 -5.93
N GLY A 78 3.29 14.63 -4.84
CA GLY A 78 4.34 14.02 -4.03
C GLY A 78 3.87 12.71 -3.42
N GLN A 79 2.67 12.69 -2.84
CA GLN A 79 2.09 11.46 -2.26
C GLN A 79 1.92 10.36 -3.32
N TYR A 80 1.32 10.68 -4.47
CA TYR A 80 1.14 9.71 -5.55
C TYR A 80 2.47 9.19 -6.09
N ARG A 81 3.45 10.08 -6.33
CA ARG A 81 4.79 9.68 -6.81
C ARG A 81 5.50 8.77 -5.82
N TRP A 82 5.37 9.02 -4.51
CA TRP A 82 5.96 8.15 -3.49
C TRP A 82 5.40 6.73 -3.57
N PHE A 83 4.07 6.57 -3.61
CA PHE A 83 3.43 5.27 -3.77
C PHE A 83 3.81 4.60 -5.10
N ARG A 84 3.86 5.37 -6.20
CA ARG A 84 4.29 4.84 -7.50
C ARG A 84 5.72 4.32 -7.50
N ARG A 85 6.66 5.00 -6.84
CA ARG A 85 8.04 4.49 -6.70
C ARG A 85 8.08 3.24 -5.84
N ARG A 86 7.33 3.21 -4.74
CA ARG A 86 7.28 2.09 -3.80
C ARG A 86 6.69 0.81 -4.41
N TYR A 87 5.71 0.96 -5.30
CA TYR A 87 4.98 -0.13 -5.98
C TYR A 87 5.10 0.01 -7.50
N PHE A 88 6.34 0.12 -7.99
CA PHE A 88 6.60 0.43 -9.41
C PHE A 88 6.17 -0.66 -10.38
N LYS A 89 6.19 -1.94 -9.95
CA LYS A 89 5.74 -3.11 -10.74
C LYS A 89 4.24 -3.42 -10.62
N SER A 90 3.48 -2.54 -9.97
CA SER A 90 2.09 -2.79 -9.62
C SER A 90 1.19 -1.72 -10.21
N ILE A 91 -0.09 -2.05 -10.39
CA ILE A 91 -1.12 -1.02 -10.63
C ILE A 91 -1.64 -0.52 -9.29
N ILE A 92 -1.75 0.80 -9.15
CA ILE A 92 -2.17 1.45 -7.90
C ILE A 92 -3.55 2.06 -8.10
N PHE A 93 -4.51 1.63 -7.30
CA PHE A 93 -5.83 2.24 -7.20
C PHE A 93 -5.75 3.33 -6.13
N PHE A 94 -5.56 4.58 -6.56
CA PHE A 94 -5.26 5.69 -5.67
C PHE A 94 -6.50 6.55 -5.39
N GLN A 95 -7.04 6.48 -4.18
CA GLN A 95 -8.31 7.13 -3.87
C GLN A 95 -8.19 8.66 -3.83
N VAL A 96 -9.07 9.36 -4.55
CA VAL A 96 -9.28 10.80 -4.47
C VAL A 96 -10.78 11.07 -4.39
N GLY A 97 -11.25 11.38 -3.18
CA GLY A 97 -12.67 11.53 -2.88
C GLY A 97 -13.41 10.22 -3.15
N ARG A 98 -14.41 10.29 -4.04
CA ARG A 98 -15.28 9.16 -4.42
C ARG A 98 -14.75 8.33 -5.59
N TYR A 99 -13.50 8.56 -6.01
CA TYR A 99 -12.90 7.89 -7.15
C TYR A 99 -11.57 7.22 -6.79
N PHE A 100 -11.22 6.16 -7.51
CA PHE A 100 -9.84 5.73 -7.68
C PHE A 100 -9.29 6.37 -8.96
N GLU A 101 -8.21 7.12 -8.83
CA GLU A 101 -7.60 7.85 -9.93
C GLU A 101 -6.22 7.27 -10.30
N PHE A 102 -5.90 7.34 -11.59
CA PHE A 102 -4.64 6.98 -12.20
C PHE A 102 -4.06 8.20 -12.90
N TYR A 103 -2.74 8.34 -12.85
CA TYR A 103 -2.06 9.46 -13.48
C TYR A 103 -0.89 9.03 -14.37
N GLY A 104 -0.57 9.89 -15.35
CA GLY A 104 0.56 9.73 -16.25
C GLY A 104 0.42 8.48 -17.12
N ARG A 105 1.46 7.64 -17.15
CA ARG A 105 1.45 6.37 -17.90
C ARG A 105 0.34 5.42 -17.46
N LEU A 106 0.06 5.33 -16.15
CA LEU A 106 -1.07 4.53 -15.67
C LEU A 106 -2.42 5.12 -16.06
N GLY A 107 -2.53 6.44 -16.20
CA GLY A 107 -3.73 7.10 -16.71
C GLY A 107 -4.01 6.69 -18.17
N LYS A 108 -2.98 6.69 -19.02
CA LYS A 108 -3.08 6.19 -20.40
C LYS A 108 -3.42 4.70 -20.45
N PHE A 109 -2.77 3.87 -19.62
CA PHE A 109 -3.10 2.45 -19.51
C PHE A 109 -4.57 2.25 -19.13
N ALA A 110 -5.04 2.95 -18.10
CA ALA A 110 -6.42 2.83 -17.62
C ALA A 110 -7.44 3.32 -18.67
N ARG A 111 -7.10 4.30 -19.52
CA ARG A 111 -7.92 4.65 -20.69
C ARG A 111 -8.03 3.48 -21.66
N ASN A 112 -6.91 2.90 -22.04
CA ASN A 112 -6.87 1.92 -23.12
C ASN A 112 -7.45 0.58 -22.69
N TYR A 113 -7.12 0.15 -21.47
CA TYR A 113 -7.45 -1.18 -20.97
C TYR A 113 -8.79 -1.21 -20.22
N PHE A 114 -9.11 -0.19 -19.43
CA PHE A 114 -10.39 -0.11 -18.71
C PHE A 114 -11.45 0.74 -19.41
N HIS A 115 -11.13 1.29 -20.60
CA HIS A 115 -11.99 2.20 -21.36
C HIS A 115 -12.45 3.45 -20.57
N LEU A 116 -11.69 3.85 -19.54
CA LEU A 116 -12.06 4.98 -18.68
C LEU A 116 -11.92 6.31 -19.42
N ARG A 117 -12.70 7.33 -19.06
CA ARG A 117 -12.57 8.66 -19.66
C ARG A 117 -11.27 9.33 -19.20
N LEU A 118 -10.60 9.99 -20.15
CA LEU A 118 -9.47 10.86 -19.82
C LEU A 118 -9.95 12.22 -19.32
N GLY A 119 -9.20 12.78 -18.38
CA GLY A 119 -9.25 14.18 -18.05
C GLY A 119 -7.85 14.74 -17.87
N ALA A 120 -7.72 16.06 -17.94
CA ALA A 120 -6.48 16.72 -17.56
C ALA A 120 -6.34 16.72 -16.02
N SER A 121 -5.14 16.45 -15.51
CA SER A 121 -4.83 16.69 -14.10
C SER A 121 -4.33 18.12 -13.91
N ARG A 122 -5.00 18.89 -13.04
CA ARG A 122 -4.55 20.24 -12.66
C ARG A 122 -3.24 20.27 -11.85
N ARG A 123 -2.69 19.11 -11.46
CA ARG A 123 -1.64 18.99 -10.41
C ARG A 123 -0.27 18.50 -10.91
N ARG A 124 0.10 18.81 -12.16
CA ARG A 124 1.37 18.36 -12.78
C ARG A 124 1.58 16.83 -12.72
N LEU A 125 0.48 16.09 -12.73
CA LEU A 125 0.45 14.62 -12.75
C LEU A 125 0.18 14.06 -14.15
N GLY A 126 -0.02 14.94 -15.14
CA GLY A 126 -0.28 14.59 -16.52
C GLY A 126 -1.72 14.14 -16.74
N ILE A 127 -1.89 13.20 -17.67
CA ILE A 127 -3.19 12.61 -18.00
C ILE A 127 -3.78 11.90 -16.78
N ARG A 128 -5.06 12.12 -16.51
CA ARG A 128 -5.83 11.47 -15.46
C ARG A 128 -6.88 10.55 -16.07
N ALA A 129 -7.05 9.37 -15.48
CA ALA A 129 -8.22 8.52 -15.67
C ALA A 129 -8.69 8.04 -14.29
N GLY A 130 -9.93 7.61 -14.15
CA GLY A 130 -10.40 7.08 -12.87
C GLY A 130 -11.80 6.50 -12.93
N PHE A 131 -12.17 5.77 -11.88
CA PHE A 131 -13.48 5.16 -11.75
C PHE A 131 -14.03 5.33 -10.33
N PRO A 132 -15.37 5.28 -10.14
CA PRO A 132 -15.97 5.50 -8.83
C PRO A 132 -15.67 4.34 -7.85
N VAL A 133 -15.49 4.63 -6.57
CA VAL A 133 -15.09 3.63 -5.54
C VAL A 133 -16.05 2.43 -5.43
N ASN A 134 -17.33 2.60 -5.75
CA ASN A 134 -18.33 1.52 -5.73
C ASN A 134 -18.14 0.51 -6.88
N GLN A 135 -17.33 0.82 -7.89
CA GLN A 135 -16.98 -0.10 -8.98
C GLN A 135 -15.66 -0.86 -8.72
N LEU A 136 -15.14 -0.81 -7.48
CA LEU A 136 -13.86 -1.43 -7.12
C LEU A 136 -13.77 -2.90 -7.53
N ALA A 137 -14.78 -3.72 -7.23
CA ALA A 137 -14.75 -5.16 -7.54
C ALA A 137 -14.57 -5.43 -9.05
N LYS A 138 -15.27 -4.65 -9.90
CA LYS A 138 -15.18 -4.76 -11.36
C LYS A 138 -13.77 -4.50 -11.85
N TYR A 139 -13.19 -3.35 -11.50
CA TYR A 139 -11.85 -2.98 -11.99
C TYR A 139 -10.74 -3.75 -11.31
N LEU A 140 -10.95 -4.22 -10.07
CA LEU A 140 -9.99 -5.09 -9.40
C LEU A 140 -9.83 -6.41 -10.16
N LYS A 141 -10.95 -7.05 -10.52
CA LYS A 141 -10.94 -8.27 -11.35
C LYS A 141 -10.24 -8.03 -12.69
N ALA A 142 -10.60 -6.95 -13.39
CA ALA A 142 -9.98 -6.61 -14.66
C ALA A 142 -8.47 -6.30 -14.53
N ALA A 143 -8.06 -5.65 -13.44
CA ALA A 143 -6.67 -5.32 -13.20
C ALA A 143 -5.82 -6.56 -12.90
N LEU A 144 -6.33 -7.49 -12.08
CA LEU A 144 -5.61 -8.72 -11.71
C LEU A 144 -5.35 -9.63 -12.92
N ALA A 145 -6.23 -9.62 -13.92
CA ALA A 145 -6.02 -10.37 -15.17
C ALA A 145 -4.80 -9.93 -16.00
N VAL A 146 -4.16 -8.81 -15.66
CA VAL A 146 -2.98 -8.28 -16.38
C VAL A 146 -1.83 -7.95 -15.44
N TRP A 147 -2.15 -7.52 -14.22
CA TRP A 147 -1.17 -7.11 -13.24
C TRP A 147 -1.02 -8.18 -12.16
N PRO A 148 0.21 -8.67 -11.92
CA PRO A 148 0.45 -9.65 -10.87
C PRO A 148 0.18 -9.08 -9.47
N GLN A 149 0.11 -7.75 -9.34
CA GLN A 149 -0.19 -7.05 -8.10
C GLN A 149 -1.05 -5.81 -8.32
N VAL A 150 -2.13 -5.70 -7.53
CA VAL A 150 -2.95 -4.48 -7.39
C VAL A 150 -2.81 -3.93 -5.98
N VAL A 151 -2.49 -2.64 -5.86
CA VAL A 151 -2.31 -1.96 -4.58
C VAL A 151 -3.43 -0.95 -4.38
N LEU A 152 -4.23 -1.14 -3.33
CA LEU A 152 -5.32 -0.26 -2.97
C LEU A 152 -4.86 0.79 -1.96
N ILE A 153 -4.86 2.05 -2.38
CA ILE A 153 -4.46 3.18 -1.54
C ILE A 153 -5.69 4.01 -1.20
N ARG A 154 -6.09 4.03 0.07
CA ARG A 154 -7.28 4.74 0.55
C ARG A 154 -6.92 5.98 1.36
N GLN A 155 -7.81 6.96 1.30
CA GLN A 155 -7.77 8.12 2.18
C GLN A 155 -8.13 7.71 3.62
N THR A 156 -7.41 8.27 4.60
CA THR A 156 -7.61 7.94 6.03
C THR A 156 -8.63 8.85 6.73
N GLY A 157 -9.05 9.93 6.07
CA GLY A 157 -9.84 11.01 6.69
C GLY A 157 -8.99 12.05 7.44
N ARG A 158 -7.72 11.74 7.76
CA ARG A 158 -6.80 12.69 8.42
C ARG A 158 -6.13 13.60 7.41
N TYR A 159 -5.89 14.84 7.77
CA TYR A 159 -5.18 15.81 6.93
C TYR A 159 -3.74 16.01 7.41
N SER A 160 -2.82 16.17 6.45
CA SER A 160 -1.45 16.61 6.67
C SER A 160 -1.28 17.90 5.86
N GLY A 161 -1.51 19.06 6.49
CA GLY A 161 -1.70 20.32 5.78
C GLY A 161 -2.92 20.25 4.87
N ASN A 162 -2.77 20.64 3.60
CA ASN A 162 -3.87 20.70 2.63
C ASN A 162 -4.15 19.37 1.89
N VAL A 163 -3.53 18.27 2.32
CA VAL A 163 -3.67 16.97 1.67
C VAL A 163 -4.13 15.94 2.68
N MET A 164 -5.22 15.25 2.35
CA MET A 164 -5.66 14.11 3.12
C MET A 164 -4.63 12.98 3.01
N GLU A 165 -4.24 12.45 4.16
CA GLU A 165 -3.36 11.30 4.28
C GLU A 165 -3.98 10.08 3.59
N ARG A 166 -3.11 9.27 2.99
CA ARG A 166 -3.48 8.02 2.33
C ARG A 166 -2.58 6.91 2.79
N ARG A 167 -3.11 5.70 2.86
CA ARG A 167 -2.37 4.49 3.26
C ARG A 167 -2.76 3.32 2.38
N VAL A 168 -1.91 2.30 2.39
CA VAL A 168 -2.22 1.01 1.79
C VAL A 168 -3.34 0.38 2.61
N ASP A 169 -4.49 0.19 1.99
CA ASP A 169 -5.63 -0.51 2.59
C ASP A 169 -5.49 -2.02 2.35
N ALA A 170 -5.18 -2.40 1.11
CA ALA A 170 -5.03 -3.79 0.72
C ALA A 170 -4.03 -3.96 -0.43
N ILE A 171 -3.42 -5.14 -0.51
CA ILE A 171 -2.62 -5.57 -1.66
C ILE A 171 -3.16 -6.92 -2.12
N PHE A 172 -3.43 -7.01 -3.42
CA PHE A 172 -3.99 -8.18 -4.10
C PHE A 172 -2.93 -8.79 -5.03
N TYR A 173 -2.85 -10.12 -5.08
CA TYR A 173 -1.94 -10.87 -5.95
C TYR A 173 -2.71 -11.89 -6.77
N ASP A 174 -2.48 -11.89 -8.08
CA ASP A 174 -3.18 -12.77 -9.04
C ASP A 174 -2.88 -14.25 -8.77
N HIS A 175 -1.62 -14.57 -8.44
CA HIS A 175 -1.21 -15.84 -7.87
C HIS A 175 -0.08 -15.58 -6.87
N TYR A 176 -0.19 -16.11 -5.65
CA TYR A 176 0.87 -16.01 -4.62
C TYR A 176 1.18 -17.42 -4.12
N GLU A 177 2.28 -17.99 -4.60
CA GLU A 177 2.98 -19.04 -3.88
C GLU A 177 4.02 -18.36 -2.96
N PRO A 178 3.99 -18.64 -1.64
CA PRO A 178 4.86 -17.98 -0.67
C PRO A 178 6.34 -18.29 -0.85
#